data_AF-A0A351DVN6-F1
#
_entry.id   AF-A0A351DVN6-F1
#
_cell.length_a   1.000
_cell.length_b   1.000
_cell.length_c   1.000
_cell.angle_alpha   90.00
_cell.angle_beta   90.00
_cell.angle_gamma   90.00
#
_symmetry.space_group_name_H-M   'P 1'
#
loop_
_entity.id
_entity.type
_entity.pdbx_description
1 polymer ?
#
loop_
_entity_poly.entity_id
_entity_poly.type
_entity_poly.pdbx_seq_one_letter_code
_entity_poly.pdbx_strand_id
1 'polypeptide(L)'
;MQQTLLYLVPGLAILGLIVMAIQAAWVRKQSTGEARMSEIAQHIHEGALAFLSAEYRILAVFVVVAGALLGLVSSMVETTHWFIVVAFVIGAVFSALAGNIGMRIATQANVRTTQAARTS
;
A
#
# COMPACT_ATOMS: atom_id res chain seq x y z
N MET A 1 26.01 9.58 17.48
CA MET A 1 25.09 8.44 17.27
C MET A 1 23.66 8.90 16.94
N GLN A 2 23.06 9.79 17.73
CA GLN A 2 21.67 10.24 17.52
C GLN A 2 21.45 11.05 16.23
N GLN A 3 22.39 11.93 15.85
CA GLN A 3 22.34 12.64 14.57
C GLN A 3 22.51 11.72 13.35
N THR A 4 23.33 10.68 13.46
CA THR A 4 23.52 9.68 12.41
C THR A 4 22.22 8.92 12.14
N LEU A 5 21.51 8.50 13.19
CA LEU A 5 20.22 7.81 13.08
C LEU A 5 19.14 8.68 12.43
N LEU A 6 19.12 9.98 12.73
CA LEU A 6 18.14 10.93 12.20
C LEU A 6 18.18 11.04 10.67
N TYR A 7 19.38 10.93 10.06
CA TYR A 7 19.52 10.92 8.60
C TYR A 7 19.47 9.53 7.98
N LEU A 8 19.91 8.50 8.72
CA LEU A 8 19.99 7.13 8.20
C LEU A 8 18.61 6.49 8.00
N VAL A 9 17.65 6.72 8.91
CA VAL A 9 16.29 6.17 8.81
C VAL A 9 15.56 6.62 7.53
N PRO A 10 15.43 7.94 7.24
CA PRO A 10 14.81 8.36 5.99
C PRO A 10 15.63 7.95 4.75
N GLY A 11 16.97 7.88 4.87
CA GLY A 11 17.84 7.37 3.81
C GLY A 11 17.52 5.93 3.42
N LEU A 12 17.35 5.04 4.40
CA LEU A 12 16.95 3.64 4.16
C LEU A 12 15.52 3.52 3.61
N ALA A 13 14.60 4.37 4.07
CA ALA A 13 13.24 4.39 3.54
C ALA A 13 13.21 4.74 2.05
N ILE A 14 13.98 5.77 1.64
CA ILE A 14 14.12 6.16 0.24
C ILE A 14 14.75 5.04 -0.58
N LEU A 15 15.83 4.42 -0.08
CA LEU A 15 16.46 3.29 -0.75
C LEU A 15 15.48 2.13 -0.97
N GLY A 16 14.67 1.81 0.05
CA GLY A 16 13.63 0.78 -0.04
C GLY A 16 12.59 1.09 -1.12
N LEU A 17 12.13 2.35 -1.20
CA LEU A 17 11.20 2.78 -2.25
C LEU A 17 11.82 2.70 -3.66
N ILE A 18 13.11 3.03 -3.79
CA ILE A 18 13.84 2.89 -5.07
C ILE A 18 13.91 1.42 -5.49
N VAL A 19 14.30 0.52 -4.58
CA VAL A 19 14.37 -0.92 -4.88
C VAL A 19 12.98 -1.45 -5.26
N MET A 20 11.94 -1.08 -4.52
CA MET A 20 10.57 -1.46 -4.83
C MET A 20 10.14 -0.97 -6.23
N ALA A 21 10.48 0.27 -6.60
CA ALA A 21 10.16 0.82 -7.91
C ALA A 21 10.89 0.07 -9.04
N ILE A 22 12.17 -0.26 -8.84
CA ILE A 22 12.98 -1.05 -9.79
C ILE A 22 12.37 -2.44 -9.97
N GLN A 23 12.07 -3.14 -8.87
CA GLN A 23 11.48 -4.48 -8.90
C GLN A 23 10.11 -4.46 -9.59
N ALA A 24 9.25 -3.49 -9.26
CA ALA A 24 7.94 -3.36 -9.88
C ALA A 24 8.04 -3.07 -11.39
N ALA A 25 8.99 -2.23 -11.81
CA ALA A 25 9.25 -1.97 -13.23
C ALA A 25 9.80 -3.20 -13.95
N TRP A 26 10.69 -3.96 -13.31
CA TRP A 26 11.25 -5.20 -13.86
C TRP A 26 10.18 -6.27 -14.04
N VAL A 27 9.30 -6.47 -13.04
CA VAL A 27 8.16 -7.40 -13.15
C VAL A 27 7.24 -6.97 -14.28
N ARG A 28 6.87 -5.69 -14.39
CA ARG A 28 5.95 -5.22 -15.45
C ARG A 28 6.45 -5.49 -16.86
N LYS A 29 7.77 -5.52 -17.08
CA LYS A 29 8.41 -5.85 -18.37
C LYS A 29 8.34 -7.34 -18.74
N GLN A 30 8.04 -8.23 -17.80
CA GLN A 30 7.89 -9.66 -18.10
C GLN A 30 6.63 -9.93 -18.92
N SER A 31 6.68 -10.96 -19.76
CA SER A 31 5.56 -11.33 -20.62
C SER A 31 4.40 -11.89 -19.80
N THR A 32 3.19 -11.56 -20.23
CA THR A 32 1.94 -12.08 -19.63
C THR A 32 1.53 -13.45 -20.20
N GLY A 33 2.32 -14.00 -21.12
CA GLY A 33 2.08 -15.30 -21.74
C GLY A 33 0.99 -15.29 -22.81
N GLU A 34 0.14 -16.31 -22.79
CA GLU A 34 -0.91 -16.51 -23.80
C GLU A 34 -2.11 -15.57 -23.61
N ALA A 35 -2.90 -15.38 -24.68
CA ALA A 35 -4.10 -14.53 -24.67
C ALA A 35 -5.07 -14.90 -23.55
N ARG A 36 -5.35 -16.20 -23.36
CA ARG A 36 -6.24 -16.70 -22.30
C ARG A 36 -5.72 -16.39 -20.89
N MET A 37 -4.40 -16.43 -20.68
CA MET A 37 -3.80 -16.09 -19.39
C MET A 37 -3.95 -14.59 -19.10
N SER A 38 -3.72 -13.75 -20.12
CA SER A 38 -3.88 -12.31 -20.01
C SER A 38 -5.34 -11.90 -19.74
N GLU A 39 -6.30 -12.56 -20.36
CA GLU A 39 -7.74 -12.33 -20.18
C GLU A 39 -8.17 -12.62 -18.73
N ILE A 40 -7.79 -13.79 -18.19
CA ILE A 40 -8.08 -14.16 -16.80
C ILE A 40 -7.45 -13.15 -15.83
N ALA A 41 -6.19 -12.77 -16.08
CA ALA A 41 -5.48 -11.80 -15.25
C ALA A 41 -6.17 -10.44 -15.23
N GLN A 42 -6.73 -10.01 -16.35
CA GLN A 42 -7.48 -8.76 -16.45
C GLN A 42 -8.76 -8.80 -15.59
N HIS A 43 -9.53 -9.89 -15.66
CA HIS A 43 -10.72 -10.06 -14.81
C HIS A 43 -10.38 -10.05 -13.31
N ILE A 44 -9.27 -10.69 -12.93
CA ILE A 44 -8.79 -10.66 -11.54
C ILE A 44 -8.39 -9.23 -11.14
N HIS A 45 -7.68 -8.51 -12.01
CA HIS A 45 -7.25 -7.14 -11.74
C HIS A 45 -8.45 -6.20 -11.54
N GLU A 46 -9.45 -6.27 -12.42
CA GLU A 46 -10.67 -5.48 -12.33
C GLU A 46 -11.46 -5.80 -11.06
N GLY A 47 -11.65 -7.09 -10.75
CA GLY A 47 -12.33 -7.51 -9.53
C GLY A 47 -11.61 -7.07 -8.25
N ALA A 48 -10.28 -7.14 -8.23
CA ALA A 48 -9.48 -6.67 -7.10
C ALA A 48 -9.59 -5.15 -6.91
N LEU A 49 -9.55 -4.37 -7.98
CA LEU A 49 -9.73 -2.91 -7.88
C LEU A 49 -11.14 -2.52 -7.44
N ALA A 50 -12.16 -3.26 -7.89
CA ALA A 50 -13.53 -3.07 -7.42
C ALA A 50 -13.63 -3.35 -5.91
N PHE A 51 -13.09 -4.48 -5.44
CA PHE A 51 -13.03 -4.83 -4.02
C PHE A 51 -12.32 -3.74 -3.20
N LEU A 52 -11.13 -3.31 -3.64
CA LEU A 52 -10.34 -2.30 -2.94
C LEU A 52 -11.11 -0.97 -2.80
N SER A 53 -11.82 -0.55 -3.85
CA SER A 53 -12.61 0.67 -3.80
C SER A 53 -13.76 0.58 -2.78
N ALA A 54 -14.40 -0.59 -2.68
CA ALA A 54 -15.47 -0.83 -1.73
C ALA A 54 -14.93 -0.89 -0.29
N GLU A 55 -13.81 -1.58 -0.07
CA GLU A 55 -13.11 -1.65 1.21
C GLU A 55 -12.69 -0.26 1.68
N TYR A 56 -12.12 0.56 0.80
CA TYR A 56 -11.62 1.89 1.16
C TYR A 56 -12.75 2.84 1.54
N ARG A 57 -13.93 2.68 0.97
CA ARG A 57 -15.12 3.44 1.37
C ARG A 57 -15.52 3.11 2.81
N ILE A 58 -15.44 1.86 3.22
CA ILE A 58 -15.74 1.42 4.59
C ILE A 58 -14.63 1.89 5.54
N LEU A 59 -13.37 1.72 5.15
CA LEU A 59 -12.22 2.18 5.94
C LEU A 59 -12.22 3.69 6.15
N ALA A 60 -12.67 4.49 5.17
CA ALA A 60 -12.79 5.94 5.34
C ALA A 60 -13.74 6.31 6.49
N VAL A 61 -14.88 5.61 6.61
CA VAL A 61 -15.81 5.80 7.74
C VAL A 61 -15.13 5.44 9.05
N PHE A 62 -14.41 4.31 9.09
CA PHE A 62 -13.65 3.90 10.27
C PHE A 62 -12.61 4.95 10.68
N VAL A 63 -11.83 5.49 9.74
CA VAL A 63 -10.81 6.53 10.01
C VAL A 63 -11.44 7.79 10.60
N VAL A 64 -12.60 8.21 10.10
CA VAL A 64 -13.31 9.37 10.66
C VAL A 64 -13.78 9.11 12.09
N VAL A 65 -14.43 7.97 12.33
CA VAL A 65 -14.96 7.62 13.66
C VAL A 65 -13.83 7.44 14.67
N ALA A 66 -12.80 6.65 14.32
CA ALA A 66 -11.64 6.43 15.19
C ALA A 66 -10.86 7.73 15.44
N GLY A 67 -10.69 8.57 14.42
CA GLY A 67 -10.05 9.88 14.55
C GLY A 67 -10.81 10.81 15.49
N ALA A 68 -12.14 10.84 15.42
CA ALA A 68 -12.97 11.61 16.35
C ALA A 68 -12.84 11.10 17.80
N LEU A 69 -12.86 9.77 18.00
CA LEU A 69 -12.65 9.17 19.33
C LEU A 69 -11.26 9.49 19.88
N LEU A 70 -10.20 9.43 19.07
CA LEU A 70 -8.86 9.84 19.47
C LEU A 70 -8.80 11.34 19.82
N GLY A 71 -9.53 12.17 19.10
CA GLY A 71 -9.69 13.59 19.42
C GLY A 71 -10.31 13.81 20.80
N LEU A 72 -11.39 13.10 21.10
CA LEU A 72 -12.04 13.14 22.43
C LEU A 72 -11.11 12.65 23.54
N VAL A 73 -10.39 11.54 23.34
CA VAL A 73 -9.41 11.05 24.32
C VAL A 73 -8.30 12.08 24.53
N SER A 74 -7.85 12.74 23.46
CA SER A 74 -6.81 13.77 23.57
C SER A 74 -7.23 15.01 24.35
N SER A 75 -8.53 15.30 24.48
CA SER A 75 -9.02 16.40 25.31
C SER A 75 -9.31 16.00 26.75
N MET A 76 -9.53 14.71 27.03
CA MET A 76 -9.80 14.21 28.38
C MET A 76 -8.53 13.80 29.16
N VAL A 77 -7.44 13.49 28.46
CA VAL A 77 -6.20 13.01 29.06
C VAL A 77 -5.11 14.08 28.93
N GLU A 78 -4.70 14.68 30.05
CA GLU A 78 -3.72 15.79 30.07
C GLU A 78 -2.35 15.44 29.48
N THR A 79 -1.98 14.15 29.47
CA THR A 79 -0.71 13.67 28.90
C THR A 79 -0.75 13.48 27.39
N THR A 80 -1.90 13.66 26.75
CA THR A 80 -2.10 13.39 25.32
C THR A 80 -2.24 14.69 24.53
N HIS A 81 -1.53 14.81 23.42
CA HIS A 81 -1.62 15.97 22.53
C HIS A 81 -2.55 15.65 21.35
N TRP A 82 -3.28 16.65 20.85
CA TRP A 82 -4.15 16.53 19.65
C TRP A 82 -3.41 16.07 18.38
N PHE A 83 -2.06 16.12 18.39
CA PHE A 83 -1.23 15.63 17.29
C PHE A 83 -1.40 14.12 17.05
N ILE A 84 -1.92 13.36 18.02
CA ILE A 84 -2.26 11.95 17.84
C ILE A 84 -3.25 11.74 16.69
N VAL A 85 -4.22 12.64 16.52
CA VAL A 85 -5.22 12.56 15.43
C VAL A 85 -4.54 12.81 14.08
N VAL A 86 -3.65 13.80 14.02
CA VAL A 86 -2.89 14.12 12.80
C VAL A 86 -1.99 12.95 12.41
N ALA A 87 -1.24 12.40 13.36
CA ALA A 87 -0.37 11.25 13.14
C ALA A 87 -1.17 10.03 12.68
N PHE A 88 -2.35 9.79 13.27
CA PHE A 88 -3.26 8.71 12.88
C PHE A 88 -3.75 8.85 11.43
N VAL A 89 -4.23 10.04 11.04
CA VAL A 89 -4.72 10.27 9.67
C VAL A 89 -3.60 10.13 8.66
N ILE A 90 -2.42 10.69 8.94
CA ILE A 90 -1.24 10.53 8.09
C ILE A 90 -0.88 9.03 7.92
N GLY A 91 -0.84 8.29 9.03
CA GLY A 91 -0.59 6.85 9.01
C GLY A 91 -1.64 6.07 8.21
N ALA A 92 -2.92 6.40 8.37
CA ALA A 92 -4.01 5.78 7.63
C ALA A 92 -3.89 6.04 6.12
N VAL A 93 -3.54 7.26 5.70
CA VAL A 93 -3.31 7.59 4.29
C VAL A 93 -2.13 6.81 3.72
N PHE A 94 -0.99 6.77 4.42
CA PHE A 94 0.17 5.98 3.96
C PHE A 94 -0.13 4.48 3.89
N SER A 95 -0.91 3.95 4.85
CA SER A 95 -1.37 2.55 4.84
C SER A 95 -2.25 2.26 3.61
N ALA A 96 -3.24 3.10 3.35
CA ALA A 96 -4.10 2.98 2.17
C ALA A 96 -3.31 3.13 0.85
N LEU A 97 -2.31 4.01 0.80
CA LEU A 97 -1.45 4.11 -0.39
C LEU A 97 -0.63 2.83 -0.59
N ALA A 98 -0.02 2.30 0.47
CA ALA A 98 0.75 1.06 0.42
C ALA A 98 -0.11 -0.14 -0.03
N GLY A 99 -1.31 -0.29 0.53
CA GLY A 99 -2.26 -1.34 0.15
C GLY A 99 -2.65 -1.29 -1.33
N ASN A 100 -2.96 -0.09 -1.84
CA ASN A 100 -3.36 0.09 -3.24
C ASN A 100 -2.22 -0.19 -4.22
N ILE A 101 -1.00 0.26 -3.91
CA ILE A 101 0.18 -0.04 -4.73
C ILE A 101 0.46 -1.54 -4.72
N GLY A 102 0.43 -2.17 -3.55
CA GLY A 102 0.67 -3.61 -3.38
C GLY A 102 -0.31 -4.47 -4.18
N MET A 103 -1.61 -4.19 -4.07
CA MET A 103 -2.65 -4.95 -4.77
C MET A 103 -2.52 -4.86 -6.29
N ARG A 104 -2.22 -3.67 -6.81
CA ARG A 104 -1.98 -3.47 -8.26
C ARG A 104 -0.78 -4.24 -8.77
N ILE A 105 0.32 -4.23 -8.03
CA ILE A 105 1.53 -4.99 -8.42
C ILE A 105 1.26 -6.49 -8.33
N ALA A 106 0.63 -6.98 -7.25
CA ALA A 106 0.34 -8.40 -7.07
C ALA A 106 -0.54 -8.96 -8.21
N THR A 107 -1.65 -8.29 -8.51
CA THR A 107 -2.57 -8.72 -9.58
C THR A 107 -1.90 -8.70 -10.97
N GLN A 108 -0.98 -7.78 -11.22
CA GLN A 108 -0.18 -7.76 -12.45
C GLN A 108 0.92 -8.84 -12.47
N ALA A 109 1.52 -9.15 -11.32
CA ALA A 109 2.63 -10.09 -11.21
C ALA A 109 2.18 -11.55 -11.39
N ASN A 110 1.00 -11.91 -10.89
CA ASN A 110 0.51 -13.30 -10.86
C ASN A 110 0.65 -14.02 -12.22
N VAL A 111 0.14 -13.40 -13.30
CA VAL A 111 0.17 -14.00 -14.64
C VAL A 111 1.59 -14.17 -15.19
N ARG A 112 2.49 -13.23 -14.84
CA ARG A 112 3.89 -13.23 -15.27
C ARG A 112 4.67 -14.34 -14.56
N THR A 113 4.38 -14.56 -13.28
CA THR A 113 4.93 -15.70 -12.54
C THR A 113 4.45 -17.02 -13.12
N THR A 114 3.16 -17.15 -13.44
CA THR A 114 2.65 -18.35 -14.11
C THR A 114 3.33 -18.57 -15.47
N GLN A 115 3.51 -17.52 -16.27
CA GLN A 115 4.20 -17.64 -17.55
C GLN A 115 5.67 -18.04 -17.38
N ALA A 116 6.37 -17.44 -16.43
CA ALA A 116 7.77 -17.78 -16.14
C ALA A 116 7.93 -19.25 -15.77
N ALA A 117 6.99 -19.81 -14.98
CA ALA A 117 6.99 -21.22 -14.60
C ALA A 117 6.79 -22.18 -15.79
N ARG A 118 6.19 -21.72 -16.89
CA ARG A 118 6.04 -22.53 -18.12
C ARG A 118 7.31 -22.54 -18.97
N THR A 119 8.13 -21.51 -18.86
CA THR A 119 9.39 -21.36 -19.62
C THR A 119 10.63 -21.71 -18.80
N SER A 120 10.45 -22.26 -17.60
CA SER A 120 11.52 -22.71 -16.70
C SER A 120 11.86 -24.18 -16.92
#